data_AF-A0A6A6F957-F1
#
_entry.id   AF-A0A6A6F957-F1
#
_cell.length_a   1.000
_cell.length_b   1.000
_cell.length_c   1.000
_cell.angle_alpha   90.00
_cell.angle_beta   90.00
_cell.angle_gamma   90.00
#
_symmetry.space_group_name_H-M   'P 1'
#
loop_
_entity.id
_entity.type
_entity.pdbx_description
1 polymer ?
#
loop_
_entity_poly.entity_id
_entity_poly.type
_entity_poly.pdbx_seq_one_letter_code
_entity_poly.pdbx_strand_id
1 'polypeptide(L)'
;MKSIRPFASALLHPSSPAPAYICRAAFSANATLRTPTHPTHQKRAFFGAAGGNTNPFGSNQSLTAQRTLPYPSPVIYEIISDVASYSQFLPFCQGSVVTKWSAPAQDGKKYPEEAKLVIGFNDSIKEEFTSRVYCVPGKVVEAVSGNMKSTLSGEQIAHHSPRPEADQDPSRTDTVMAHLLTRWSLKPYPYKPPPTNALDKENAHRNTQNTNPVPSQQKTEVNLAIEFQFSNPLYAAVAGGAAPKVAEKMIEAFEQRVKDVMVGKGHAQEEKAKRF
;
A
#
# COMPACT_ATOMS: atom_id res chain seq x y z
N MET A 1 52.42 10.23 36.00
CA MET A 1 52.76 11.65 36.15
C MET A 1 51.70 12.50 35.46
N LYS A 2 51.10 13.42 36.21
CA LYS A 2 50.41 14.67 35.83
C LYS A 2 49.12 14.62 34.99
N SER A 3 48.03 14.82 35.75
CA SER A 3 46.75 15.47 35.49
C SER A 3 46.80 16.70 34.55
N ILE A 4 45.67 17.01 33.88
CA ILE A 4 44.89 18.28 34.00
C ILE A 4 43.83 18.37 32.87
N ARG A 5 42.54 18.42 33.24
CA ARG A 5 41.39 19.03 32.50
C ARG A 5 41.30 20.53 32.89
N PRO A 6 40.30 21.34 32.49
CA PRO A 6 39.47 21.49 31.27
C PRO A 6 39.56 22.96 30.75
N PHE A 7 38.72 23.42 29.83
CA PHE A 7 37.98 24.71 29.95
C PHE A 7 36.99 24.91 28.79
N ALA A 8 35.81 25.42 29.13
CA ALA A 8 34.75 25.91 28.25
C ALA A 8 34.57 27.41 28.47
N SER A 9 34.17 28.16 27.42
CA SER A 9 33.40 29.42 27.38
C SER A 9 33.73 30.15 26.07
N ALA A 10 32.81 30.35 25.12
CA ALA A 10 31.66 31.27 25.07
C ALA A 10 32.01 32.62 24.41
N LEU A 11 30.97 33.21 23.78
CA LEU A 11 30.76 34.64 23.43
C LEU A 11 31.14 35.11 22.00
N LEU A 12 30.13 35.36 21.14
CA LEU A 12 29.55 36.70 20.85
C LEU A 12 28.81 36.80 19.50
N HIS A 13 27.60 37.34 19.55
CA HIS A 13 26.86 38.06 18.49
C HIS A 13 27.57 39.40 18.17
N PRO A 14 27.43 40.04 16.98
CA PRO A 14 26.19 40.79 16.65
C PRO A 14 25.83 41.06 15.16
N SER A 15 24.58 41.52 15.00
CA SER A 15 24.05 42.55 14.08
C SER A 15 23.91 42.33 12.55
N SER A 16 22.68 42.62 12.11
CA SER A 16 22.14 42.75 10.74
C SER A 16 22.64 44.00 10.00
N PRO A 17 22.48 44.10 8.66
CA PRO A 17 21.34 44.87 8.13
C PRO A 17 20.68 44.29 6.84
N ALA A 18 19.43 44.70 6.63
CA ALA A 18 18.61 44.46 5.44
C ALA A 18 18.97 45.36 4.23
N PRO A 19 18.43 45.06 3.04
CA PRO A 19 17.68 46.09 2.33
C PRO A 19 16.34 45.62 1.74
N ALA A 20 15.49 46.62 1.48
CA ALA A 20 14.12 46.56 1.01
C ALA A 20 14.00 46.45 -0.52
N TYR A 21 12.90 45.86 -1.00
CA TYR A 21 12.32 46.20 -2.30
C TYR A 21 10.81 46.39 -2.18
N ILE A 22 10.39 47.54 -2.72
CA ILE A 22 9.05 48.08 -2.85
C ILE A 22 8.49 47.61 -4.20
N CYS A 23 7.21 47.26 -4.28
CA CYS A 23 6.39 47.64 -5.44
C CYS A 23 4.92 47.70 -5.04
N ARG A 24 4.36 48.89 -5.26
CA ARG A 24 3.02 49.36 -4.90
C ARG A 24 2.24 49.46 -6.21
N ALA A 25 1.00 48.98 -6.24
CA ALA A 25 0.01 49.44 -7.21
C ALA A 25 -1.32 49.58 -6.49
N ALA A 26 -1.84 50.81 -6.48
CA ALA A 26 -3.13 51.20 -5.95
C ALA A 26 -3.98 51.71 -7.11
N PHE A 27 -5.28 51.43 -7.10
CA PHE A 27 -6.28 52.31 -7.70
C PHE A 27 -7.52 52.34 -6.80
N SER A 28 -7.97 53.56 -6.56
CA SER A 28 -9.09 53.95 -5.71
C SER A 28 -10.36 54.12 -6.55
N ALA A 29 -11.53 53.88 -5.97
CA ALA A 29 -12.76 54.59 -6.34
C ALA A 29 -13.78 54.55 -5.18
N ASN A 30 -14.20 55.75 -4.75
CA ASN A 30 -15.36 55.99 -3.88
C ASN A 30 -16.66 55.82 -4.68
N ALA A 31 -17.71 55.25 -4.07
CA ALA A 31 -19.10 55.68 -4.27
C ALA A 31 -20.04 55.08 -3.21
N THR A 32 -21.00 55.90 -2.80
CA THR A 32 -21.96 55.80 -1.70
C THR A 32 -23.20 54.92 -1.95
N LEU A 33 -23.76 54.41 -0.85
CA LEU A 33 -25.19 54.14 -0.54
C LEU A 33 -26.01 53.18 -1.43
N ARG A 34 -26.32 51.99 -0.88
CA ARG A 34 -27.71 51.46 -0.75
C ARG A 34 -27.75 50.12 -0.01
N THR A 35 -28.54 50.06 1.07
CA THR A 35 -29.10 48.82 1.63
C THR A 35 -30.06 48.17 0.62
N PRO A 36 -30.08 46.83 0.57
CA PRO A 36 -31.33 46.15 0.89
C PRO A 36 -31.11 44.95 1.82
N THR A 37 -32.08 44.81 2.73
CA THR A 37 -32.29 43.67 3.63
C THR A 37 -32.53 42.38 2.86
N HIS A 38 -31.73 41.35 3.13
CA HIS A 38 -32.09 39.96 2.83
C HIS A 38 -31.79 39.10 4.08
N PRO A 39 -32.77 38.40 4.67
CA PRO A 39 -32.53 37.49 5.76
C PRO A 39 -31.86 36.22 5.21
N THR A 40 -30.58 36.03 5.52
CA THR A 40 -29.91 34.74 5.35
C THR A 40 -30.47 33.77 6.38
N HIS A 41 -31.31 32.85 5.90
CA HIS A 41 -31.92 31.79 6.68
C HIS A 41 -30.83 30.78 7.10
N GLN A 42 -30.12 31.04 8.20
CA GLN A 42 -29.36 30.00 8.89
C GLN A 42 -30.34 29.04 9.56
N LYS A 43 -30.71 27.95 8.88
CA LYS A 43 -31.36 26.81 9.53
C LYS A 43 -30.31 26.06 10.34
N ARG A 44 -30.19 26.41 11.63
CA ARG A 44 -29.74 25.45 12.64
C ARG A 44 -30.81 24.36 12.74
N ALA A 45 -30.52 23.16 12.25
CA ALA A 45 -31.30 21.98 12.57
C ALA A 45 -30.79 21.44 13.91
N PHE A 46 -31.54 21.74 14.98
CA PHE A 46 -31.44 21.10 16.28
C PHE A 46 -32.73 20.26 16.45
N PHE A 47 -32.54 19.00 16.88
CA PHE A 47 -33.52 17.99 17.31
C PHE A 47 -34.41 17.27 16.29
N GLY A 48 -34.50 15.94 16.45
CA GLY A 48 -35.73 15.18 16.16
C GLY A 48 -35.54 13.91 15.34
N ALA A 49 -35.59 12.77 16.00
CA ALA A 49 -35.57 11.43 15.43
C ALA A 49 -36.76 11.16 14.49
N ALA A 50 -36.46 10.58 13.32
CA ALA A 50 -37.30 9.62 12.60
C ALA A 50 -36.48 8.89 11.52
N GLY A 51 -36.16 7.62 11.79
CA GLY A 51 -36.08 6.56 10.77
C GLY A 51 -34.95 6.60 9.75
N GLY A 52 -33.70 6.51 10.19
CA GLY A 52 -32.58 6.17 9.31
C GLY A 52 -31.51 5.43 10.11
N ASN A 53 -31.61 4.09 10.15
CA ASN A 53 -30.61 3.26 10.81
C ASN A 53 -29.33 3.22 9.94
N THR A 54 -28.60 4.34 9.86
CA THR A 54 -27.28 4.36 9.23
C THR A 54 -26.29 3.78 10.23
N ASN A 55 -26.11 2.45 10.20
CA ASN A 55 -25.00 1.81 10.89
C ASN A 55 -23.68 2.37 10.32
N PRO A 56 -22.93 3.23 11.04
CA PRO A 56 -21.68 3.79 10.52
C PRO A 56 -20.62 2.71 10.27
N PHE A 57 -20.82 1.54 10.90
CA PHE A 57 -19.96 0.36 10.85
C PHE A 57 -20.26 -0.60 9.69
N GLY A 58 -21.33 -0.35 8.91
CA GLY A 58 -21.70 -1.15 7.74
C GLY A 58 -21.25 -0.53 6.41
N SER A 59 -20.42 0.53 6.42
CA SER A 59 -19.98 1.20 5.21
C SER A 59 -18.71 0.55 4.63
N ASN A 60 -18.62 0.47 3.30
CA ASN A 60 -17.41 -0.01 2.61
C ASN A 60 -16.19 0.83 3.02
N GLN A 61 -15.15 0.18 3.54
CA GLN A 61 -13.89 0.79 3.92
C GLN A 61 -12.83 0.47 2.86
N SER A 62 -11.85 1.37 2.70
CA SER A 62 -10.69 1.16 1.82
C SER A 62 -9.40 1.57 2.53
N LEU A 63 -8.37 0.75 2.39
CA LEU A 63 -7.02 0.99 2.88
C LEU A 63 -6.05 0.87 1.73
N THR A 64 -5.03 1.73 1.68
CA THR A 64 -3.96 1.63 0.70
C THR A 64 -2.59 1.79 1.35
N ALA A 65 -1.61 1.09 0.80
CA ALA A 65 -0.20 1.23 1.16
C ALA A 65 0.66 1.12 -0.10
N GLN A 66 1.72 1.93 -0.17
CA GLN A 66 2.62 1.96 -1.32
C GLN A 66 4.09 1.96 -0.88
N ARG A 67 4.92 1.19 -1.57
CA ARG A 67 6.38 1.13 -1.37
C ARG A 67 7.10 1.02 -2.71
N THR A 68 8.31 1.57 -2.80
CA THR A 68 9.21 1.34 -3.93
C THR A 68 10.34 0.44 -3.46
N LEU A 69 10.36 -0.80 -3.95
CA LEU A 69 11.34 -1.79 -3.57
C LEU A 69 12.51 -1.82 -4.56
N PRO A 70 13.77 -1.95 -4.10
CA PRO A 70 14.95 -2.00 -4.96
C PRO A 70 15.16 -3.40 -5.58
N TYR A 71 14.07 -4.03 -6.02
CA TYR A 71 14.07 -5.38 -6.58
C TYR A 71 13.20 -5.48 -7.85
N PRO A 72 13.50 -6.41 -8.76
CA PRO A 72 12.71 -6.62 -9.98
C PRO A 72 11.29 -7.12 -9.70
N SER A 73 10.33 -6.69 -10.51
CA SER A 73 8.91 -7.07 -10.39
C SER A 73 8.68 -8.59 -10.32
N PRO A 74 9.34 -9.44 -11.15
CA PRO A 74 9.12 -10.88 -11.09
C PRO A 74 9.43 -11.51 -9.73
N VAL A 75 10.46 -11.02 -9.02
CA VAL A 75 10.84 -11.54 -7.70
C VAL A 75 9.78 -11.19 -6.66
N ILE A 76 9.35 -9.92 -6.65
CA ILE A 76 8.34 -9.45 -5.70
C ILE A 76 7.01 -10.16 -5.97
N TYR A 77 6.68 -10.34 -7.25
CA TYR A 77 5.49 -11.05 -7.68
C TYR A 77 5.47 -12.51 -7.22
N GLU A 78 6.59 -13.23 -7.31
CA GLU A 78 6.69 -14.62 -6.81
C GLU A 78 6.36 -14.70 -5.31
N ILE A 79 6.77 -13.71 -4.52
CA ILE A 79 6.52 -13.69 -3.08
C ILE A 79 5.05 -13.34 -2.77
N ILE A 80 4.48 -12.39 -3.49
CA ILE A 80 3.06 -12.01 -3.33
C ILE A 80 2.12 -13.11 -3.85
N SER A 81 2.49 -13.81 -4.92
CA SER A 81 1.67 -14.91 -5.45
C SER A 81 1.83 -16.21 -4.67
N ASP A 82 2.86 -16.35 -3.83
CA ASP A 82 3.06 -17.50 -2.93
C ASP A 82 2.19 -17.38 -1.66
N VAL A 83 0.87 -17.41 -1.86
CA VAL A 83 -0.11 -17.29 -0.78
C VAL A 83 0.11 -18.35 0.30
N ALA A 84 0.47 -19.59 -0.06
CA ALA A 84 0.68 -20.69 0.87
C ALA A 84 1.74 -20.37 1.96
N SER A 85 2.72 -19.54 1.64
CA SER A 85 3.77 -19.15 2.59
C SER A 85 3.40 -18.00 3.53
N TYR A 86 2.23 -17.36 3.36
CA TYR A 86 1.86 -16.16 4.11
C TYR A 86 1.90 -16.34 5.63
N SER A 87 1.50 -17.50 6.15
CA SER A 87 1.52 -17.79 7.58
C SER A 87 2.92 -17.83 8.20
N GLN A 88 3.97 -17.91 7.37
CA GLN A 88 5.36 -17.92 7.83
C GLN A 88 5.90 -16.53 8.14
N PHE A 89 5.30 -15.46 7.59
CA PHE A 89 5.90 -14.12 7.67
C PHE A 89 4.90 -12.98 7.82
N LEU A 90 3.62 -13.15 7.48
CA LEU A 90 2.64 -12.09 7.65
C LEU A 90 2.20 -11.97 9.11
N PRO A 91 2.13 -10.74 9.64
CA PRO A 91 1.59 -10.53 10.96
C PRO A 91 0.13 -10.95 10.97
N PHE A 92 -0.32 -11.55 12.08
CA PHE A 92 -1.69 -12.01 12.31
C PHE A 92 -2.15 -13.19 11.44
N CYS A 93 -1.41 -13.58 10.39
CA CYS A 93 -1.71 -14.76 9.59
C CYS A 93 -1.24 -16.02 10.29
N GLN A 94 -2.15 -16.71 10.98
CA GLN A 94 -1.87 -17.94 11.72
C GLN A 94 -1.93 -19.19 10.83
N GLY A 95 -2.58 -19.10 9.68
CA GLY A 95 -2.71 -20.20 8.72
C GLY A 95 -2.89 -19.67 7.31
N SER A 96 -2.27 -20.35 6.35
CA SER A 96 -2.44 -20.05 4.92
C SER A 96 -2.30 -21.33 4.11
N VAL A 97 -3.31 -21.64 3.30
CA VAL A 97 -3.36 -22.83 2.44
C VAL A 97 -3.98 -22.45 1.11
N VAL A 98 -3.37 -22.91 0.02
CA VAL A 98 -3.97 -22.86 -1.32
C VAL A 98 -4.73 -24.17 -1.55
N THR A 99 -6.05 -24.08 -1.75
CA THR A 99 -6.93 -25.25 -1.92
C THR A 99 -7.13 -25.61 -3.39
N LYS A 100 -6.97 -24.64 -4.28
CA LYS A 100 -7.12 -24.82 -5.73
C LYS A 100 -6.12 -23.98 -6.49
N TRP A 101 -5.63 -24.52 -7.61
CA TRP A 101 -4.67 -23.87 -8.50
C TRP A 101 -5.26 -23.69 -9.89
N SER A 102 -4.80 -22.65 -10.59
CA SER A 102 -5.20 -22.33 -11.96
C SER A 102 -4.67 -23.33 -12.98
N ALA A 103 -5.13 -23.22 -14.23
CA ALA A 103 -4.38 -23.74 -15.36
C ALA A 103 -3.04 -22.98 -15.51
N PRO A 104 -2.05 -23.55 -16.23
CA PRO A 104 -0.82 -22.82 -16.52
C PRO A 104 -1.11 -21.50 -17.26
N ALA A 105 -0.53 -20.41 -16.78
CA ALA A 105 -0.60 -19.11 -17.45
C ALA A 105 0.37 -19.05 -18.64
N GLN A 106 0.50 -17.86 -19.25
CA GLN A 106 1.37 -17.63 -20.42
C GLN A 106 2.86 -17.90 -20.13
N ASP A 107 3.27 -17.84 -18.87
CA ASP A 107 4.63 -18.16 -18.42
C ASP A 107 4.82 -19.64 -18.03
N GLY A 108 3.81 -20.48 -18.26
CA GLY A 108 3.80 -21.90 -17.94
C GLY A 108 3.62 -22.22 -16.45
N LYS A 109 3.48 -21.23 -15.57
CA LYS A 109 3.28 -21.43 -14.13
C LYS A 109 1.80 -21.52 -13.78
N LYS A 110 1.50 -22.25 -12.71
CA LYS A 110 0.16 -22.25 -12.09
C LYS A 110 0.15 -21.27 -10.92
N TYR A 111 -0.99 -20.67 -10.68
CA TYR A 111 -1.21 -19.67 -9.65
C TYR A 111 -2.33 -20.08 -8.71
N PRO A 112 -2.35 -19.58 -7.45
CA PRO A 112 -3.46 -19.84 -6.54
C PRO A 112 -4.78 -19.38 -7.15
N GLU A 113 -5.77 -20.25 -7.12
CA GLU A 113 -7.12 -19.98 -7.62
C GLU A 113 -8.11 -19.86 -6.45
N GLU A 114 -7.90 -20.65 -5.40
CA GLU A 114 -8.60 -20.53 -4.12
C GLU A 114 -7.61 -20.71 -2.98
N ALA A 115 -7.75 -19.87 -1.96
CA ALA A 115 -6.93 -19.93 -0.78
C ALA A 115 -7.75 -19.67 0.48
N LYS A 116 -7.31 -20.29 1.57
CA LYS A 116 -7.87 -20.16 2.90
C LYS A 116 -6.82 -19.52 3.80
N LEU A 117 -7.17 -18.37 4.37
CA LEU A 117 -6.35 -17.67 5.34
C LEU A 117 -7.02 -17.73 6.70
N VAL A 118 -6.20 -17.90 7.73
CA VAL A 118 -6.64 -17.89 9.11
C VAL A 118 -5.97 -16.72 9.80
N ILE A 119 -6.76 -15.72 10.16
CA ILE A 119 -6.30 -14.46 10.73
C ILE A 119 -6.66 -14.43 12.20
N GLY A 120 -5.71 -14.11 13.07
CA GLY A 120 -5.98 -13.92 14.49
C GLY A 120 -5.13 -12.81 15.09
N PHE A 121 -5.77 -12.01 15.94
CA PHE A 121 -5.16 -10.84 16.57
C PHE A 121 -4.67 -11.14 18.00
N ASN A 122 -5.23 -12.16 18.64
CA ASN A 122 -4.85 -12.66 19.97
C ASN A 122 -5.27 -14.14 20.08
N ASP A 123 -5.04 -14.76 21.24
CA ASP A 123 -5.37 -16.18 21.48
C ASP A 123 -6.89 -16.48 21.48
N SER A 124 -7.74 -15.46 21.47
CA SER A 124 -9.20 -15.60 21.62
C SER A 124 -10.01 -15.27 20.36
N ILE A 125 -9.43 -14.53 19.40
CA ILE A 125 -10.11 -14.10 18.17
C ILE A 125 -9.33 -14.65 16.99
N LYS A 126 -9.94 -15.64 16.33
CA LYS A 126 -9.43 -16.31 15.15
C LYS A 126 -10.56 -16.44 14.15
N GLU A 127 -10.33 -15.95 12.94
CA GLU A 127 -11.29 -15.97 11.86
C GLU A 127 -10.67 -16.63 10.63
N GLU A 128 -11.47 -17.42 9.93
CA GLU A 128 -11.07 -18.11 8.71
C GLU A 128 -11.77 -17.49 7.50
N PHE A 129 -10.99 -17.12 6.49
CA PHE A 129 -11.48 -16.54 5.25
C PHE A 129 -11.08 -17.42 4.08
N THR A 130 -12.06 -17.79 3.25
CA THR A 130 -11.79 -18.36 1.94
C THR A 130 -11.89 -17.26 0.89
N SER A 131 -10.89 -17.17 0.02
CA SER A 131 -10.82 -16.18 -1.05
C SER A 131 -10.60 -16.86 -2.39
N ARG A 132 -11.23 -16.30 -3.41
CA ARG A 132 -10.91 -16.57 -4.81
C ARG A 132 -9.75 -15.67 -5.20
N VAL A 133 -8.69 -16.26 -5.76
CA VAL A 133 -7.45 -15.55 -6.09
C VAL A 133 -7.27 -15.51 -7.61
N TYR A 134 -6.89 -14.35 -8.11
CA TYR A 134 -6.67 -14.05 -9.51
C TYR A 134 -5.29 -13.43 -9.69
N CYS A 135 -4.54 -13.97 -10.63
CA CYS A 135 -3.14 -13.61 -10.85
C CYS A 135 -2.96 -13.12 -12.29
N VAL A 136 -2.37 -11.94 -12.46
CA VAL A 136 -1.81 -11.49 -13.73
C VAL A 136 -0.29 -11.60 -13.60
N PRO A 137 0.36 -12.58 -14.27
CA PRO A 137 1.79 -12.86 -14.10
C PRO A 137 2.67 -11.62 -14.12
N GLY A 138 3.46 -11.44 -13.06
CA GLY A 138 4.42 -10.35 -12.89
C GLY A 138 3.83 -8.97 -12.62
N LYS A 139 2.49 -8.84 -12.52
CA LYS A 139 1.80 -7.53 -12.48
C LYS A 139 0.81 -7.39 -11.34
N VAL A 140 -0.16 -8.30 -11.21
CA VAL A 140 -1.27 -8.14 -10.26
C VAL A 140 -1.58 -9.45 -9.55
N VAL A 141 -1.85 -9.38 -8.25
CA VAL A 141 -2.48 -10.46 -7.48
C VAL A 141 -3.71 -9.86 -6.81
N GLU A 142 -4.88 -10.40 -7.11
CA GLU A 142 -6.15 -9.95 -6.56
C GLU A 142 -6.87 -11.10 -5.87
N ALA A 143 -7.33 -10.89 -4.65
CA ALA A 143 -8.14 -11.83 -3.90
C ALA A 143 -9.50 -11.21 -3.61
N VAL A 144 -10.57 -11.97 -3.83
CA VAL A 144 -11.95 -11.54 -3.54
C VAL A 144 -12.67 -12.57 -2.68
N SER A 145 -13.51 -12.07 -1.76
CA SER A 145 -14.41 -12.85 -0.92
C SER A 145 -15.75 -12.13 -0.76
N GLY A 146 -16.76 -12.86 -0.33
CA GLY A 146 -18.13 -12.38 -0.27
C GLY A 146 -18.66 -12.06 -1.67
N ASN A 147 -19.52 -11.05 -1.78
CA ASN A 147 -20.14 -10.71 -3.07
C ASN A 147 -19.21 -9.97 -4.07
N MET A 148 -17.99 -9.63 -3.68
CA MET A 148 -17.05 -8.85 -4.50
C MET A 148 -16.61 -9.64 -5.73
N LYS A 149 -16.76 -9.07 -6.92
CA LYS A 149 -16.24 -9.68 -8.15
C LYS A 149 -14.82 -9.19 -8.43
N SER A 150 -14.07 -9.99 -9.19
CA SER A 150 -12.78 -9.54 -9.69
C SER A 150 -12.97 -8.31 -10.58
N THR A 151 -12.01 -7.41 -10.48
CA THR A 151 -11.90 -6.18 -11.24
C THR A 151 -10.98 -6.35 -12.45
N LEU A 152 -10.36 -7.51 -12.61
CA LEU A 152 -9.50 -7.86 -13.73
C LEU A 152 -10.34 -8.31 -14.93
N SER A 153 -9.89 -8.00 -16.14
CA SER A 153 -10.60 -8.45 -17.34
C SER A 153 -10.39 -9.96 -17.56
N GLY A 154 -11.40 -10.64 -18.11
CA GLY A 154 -11.34 -12.09 -18.34
C GLY A 154 -10.15 -12.53 -19.20
N GLU A 155 -9.69 -11.69 -20.12
CA GLU A 155 -8.50 -11.95 -20.95
C GLU A 155 -7.20 -12.02 -20.12
N GLN A 156 -7.04 -11.12 -19.14
CA GLN A 156 -5.84 -11.07 -18.29
C GLN A 156 -5.71 -12.29 -17.37
N ILE A 157 -6.85 -12.92 -17.05
CA ILE A 157 -6.96 -14.04 -16.11
C ILE A 157 -7.56 -15.28 -16.76
N ALA A 158 -7.43 -15.44 -18.09
CA ALA A 158 -8.03 -16.54 -18.84
C ALA A 158 -7.58 -17.96 -18.40
N HIS A 159 -6.47 -18.04 -17.67
CA HIS A 159 -5.97 -19.29 -17.07
C HIS A 159 -6.65 -19.66 -15.74
N HIS A 160 -7.44 -18.76 -15.17
CA HIS A 160 -8.30 -19.04 -14.02
C HIS A 160 -9.68 -19.51 -14.49
N SER A 161 -10.24 -20.48 -13.75
CA SER A 161 -11.61 -20.91 -13.99
C SER A 161 -12.59 -19.75 -13.68
N PRO A 162 -13.74 -19.66 -14.40
CA PRO A 162 -14.81 -18.74 -14.03
C PRO A 162 -15.20 -18.91 -12.55
N ARG A 163 -15.58 -17.80 -11.92
CA ARG A 163 -16.04 -17.87 -10.53
C ARG A 163 -17.37 -18.65 -10.47
N PRO A 164 -17.51 -19.66 -9.61
CA PRO A 164 -18.76 -20.38 -9.47
C PRO A 164 -19.90 -19.49 -8.96
N GLU A 165 -21.11 -20.02 -9.08
CA GLU A 165 -22.31 -19.46 -8.45
C GLU A 165 -22.27 -19.59 -6.93
N ALA A 166 -23.14 -18.85 -6.24
CA ALA A 166 -23.04 -18.65 -4.80
C ALA A 166 -23.18 -19.93 -3.95
N ASP A 167 -23.94 -20.90 -4.43
CA ASP A 167 -24.15 -22.21 -3.80
C ASP A 167 -22.90 -23.10 -3.85
N GLN A 168 -21.97 -22.84 -4.77
CA GLN A 168 -20.79 -23.67 -5.04
C GLN A 168 -19.48 -22.95 -4.75
N ASP A 169 -19.53 -21.69 -4.33
CA ASP A 169 -18.36 -20.85 -4.12
C ASP A 169 -18.09 -20.63 -2.62
N PRO A 170 -17.13 -21.35 -2.01
CA PRO A 170 -16.81 -21.23 -0.59
C PRO A 170 -16.25 -19.84 -0.24
N SER A 171 -15.79 -19.06 -1.21
CA SER A 171 -15.33 -17.69 -0.96
C SER A 171 -16.47 -16.71 -0.71
N ARG A 172 -17.73 -17.11 -0.93
CA ARG A 172 -18.93 -16.28 -0.70
C ARG A 172 -19.61 -16.55 0.63
N THR A 173 -19.10 -17.47 1.43
CA THR A 173 -19.68 -17.78 2.73
C THR A 173 -19.49 -16.60 3.68
N ASP A 174 -20.60 -16.04 4.17
CA ASP A 174 -20.65 -14.92 5.11
C ASP A 174 -20.29 -15.40 6.52
N THR A 175 -19.06 -15.15 6.98
CA THR A 175 -18.65 -15.40 8.37
C THR A 175 -18.42 -14.10 9.13
N VAL A 176 -17.48 -13.27 8.67
CA VAL A 176 -17.13 -11.99 9.31
C VAL A 176 -17.09 -10.81 8.35
N MET A 177 -16.68 -11.03 7.10
CA MET A 177 -16.61 -9.99 6.07
C MET A 177 -17.69 -10.21 5.02
N ALA A 178 -18.54 -9.20 4.84
CA ALA A 178 -19.55 -9.19 3.79
C ALA A 178 -18.85 -9.11 2.44
N HIS A 179 -17.85 -8.23 2.35
CA HIS A 179 -17.06 -7.95 1.16
C HIS A 179 -15.59 -7.87 1.56
N LEU A 180 -14.72 -8.51 0.77
CA LEU A 180 -13.29 -8.29 0.85
C LEU A 180 -12.72 -8.34 -0.57
N LEU A 181 -11.98 -7.31 -0.96
CA LEU A 181 -11.13 -7.28 -2.14
C LEU A 181 -9.74 -6.82 -1.69
N THR A 182 -8.73 -7.63 -1.95
CA THR A 182 -7.33 -7.26 -1.75
C THR A 182 -6.63 -7.28 -3.09
N ARG A 183 -5.99 -6.18 -3.48
CA ARG A 183 -5.20 -6.09 -4.70
C ARG A 183 -3.78 -5.65 -4.42
N TRP A 184 -2.84 -6.44 -4.91
CA TRP A 184 -1.45 -6.08 -5.09
C TRP A 184 -1.20 -5.71 -6.54
N SER A 185 -0.64 -4.54 -6.79
CA SER A 185 -0.22 -4.09 -8.13
C SER A 185 1.26 -3.77 -8.14
N LEU A 186 1.96 -4.26 -9.17
CA LEU A 186 3.39 -4.08 -9.37
C LEU A 186 3.65 -3.31 -10.65
N LYS A 187 4.44 -2.25 -10.54
CA LYS A 187 4.86 -1.43 -11.68
C LYS A 187 6.38 -1.33 -11.70
N PRO A 188 7.06 -1.86 -12.73
CA PRO A 188 8.49 -1.64 -12.91
C PRO A 188 8.84 -0.15 -12.91
N TYR A 189 9.84 0.21 -12.13
CA TYR A 189 10.33 1.58 -11.97
C TYR A 189 11.86 1.58 -12.18
N PRO A 190 12.35 1.56 -13.44
CA PRO A 190 13.78 1.62 -13.71
C PRO A 190 14.32 2.98 -13.24
N TYR A 191 15.25 2.95 -12.28
CA TYR A 191 15.84 4.15 -11.71
C TYR A 191 17.26 4.34 -12.25
N LYS A 192 17.52 5.47 -12.90
CA LYS A 192 18.88 5.90 -13.26
C LYS A 192 19.26 7.09 -12.38
N PRO A 193 20.34 7.00 -11.58
CA PRO A 193 20.75 8.13 -10.75
C PRO A 193 21.15 9.33 -11.63
N PRO A 194 20.95 10.57 -11.15
CA PRO A 194 21.44 11.73 -11.88
C PRO A 194 22.97 11.71 -12.00
N PRO A 195 23.55 12.42 -12.98
CA PRO A 195 24.99 12.62 -13.06
C PRO A 195 25.56 13.22 -11.77
N THR A 196 26.80 12.88 -11.40
CA THR A 196 27.44 13.41 -10.19
C THR A 196 27.61 14.93 -10.21
N ASN A 197 27.74 15.55 -11.38
CA ASN A 197 27.85 17.00 -11.55
C ASN A 197 26.49 17.74 -11.55
N ALA A 198 25.36 17.01 -11.42
CA ALA A 198 24.01 17.56 -11.39
C ALA A 198 23.55 18.06 -10.00
N LEU A 199 24.35 17.83 -8.96
CA LEU A 199 24.01 18.14 -7.57
C LEU A 199 24.12 19.65 -7.25
N ASP A 200 24.83 20.42 -8.07
CA ASP A 200 24.97 21.87 -7.92
C ASP A 200 23.81 22.60 -8.61
N LYS A 201 23.24 23.63 -7.93
CA LYS A 201 22.10 24.42 -8.46
C LYS A 201 22.38 25.04 -9.84
N GLU A 202 23.63 25.34 -10.17
CA GLU A 202 24.07 25.85 -11.48
C GLU A 202 24.08 24.80 -12.59
N ASN A 203 24.11 23.50 -12.27
CA ASN A 203 24.22 22.43 -13.26
C ASN A 203 22.95 21.57 -13.37
N ALA A 204 21.94 21.81 -12.53
CA ALA A 204 20.68 21.07 -12.52
C ALA A 204 19.95 21.04 -13.88
N HIS A 205 20.18 22.03 -14.75
CA HIS A 205 19.59 22.17 -16.08
C HIS A 205 20.37 21.40 -17.16
N ARG A 206 21.52 20.80 -16.83
CA ARG A 206 22.34 19.96 -17.74
C ARG A 206 22.08 18.46 -17.56
N ASN A 207 21.10 18.08 -16.74
CA ASN A 207 20.76 16.68 -16.42
C ASN A 207 20.27 15.86 -17.61
N THR A 208 19.88 16.51 -18.72
CA THR A 208 19.51 15.86 -19.98
C THR A 208 20.71 15.62 -20.91
N GLN A 209 21.86 16.26 -20.66
CA GLN A 209 23.04 16.22 -21.53
C GLN A 209 24.12 15.25 -21.04
N ASN A 210 24.28 15.11 -19.72
CA ASN A 210 25.15 14.10 -19.13
C ASN A 210 24.30 12.96 -18.61
N THR A 211 24.67 11.70 -18.91
CA THR A 211 24.06 10.55 -18.25
C THR A 211 25.08 9.89 -17.34
N ASN A 212 24.66 9.51 -16.14
CA ASN A 212 25.54 8.78 -15.22
C ASN A 212 25.98 7.45 -15.89
N PRO A 213 27.27 7.06 -15.85
CA PRO A 213 27.73 5.78 -16.41
C PRO A 213 27.17 4.56 -15.66
N VAL A 214 26.58 4.75 -14.49
CA VAL A 214 25.94 3.68 -13.72
C VAL A 214 24.71 3.12 -14.47
N PRO A 215 24.60 1.78 -14.63
CA PRO A 215 23.42 1.13 -15.20
C PRO A 215 22.13 1.45 -14.43
N SER A 216 20.98 1.37 -15.10
CA SER A 216 19.69 1.54 -14.43
C SER A 216 19.46 0.43 -13.39
N GLN A 217 19.04 0.83 -12.20
CA GLN A 217 18.64 -0.09 -11.15
C GLN A 217 17.19 -0.52 -11.39
N GLN A 218 16.95 -1.83 -11.43
CA GLN A 218 15.60 -2.36 -11.49
C GLN A 218 14.92 -2.19 -10.12
N LYS A 219 14.01 -1.23 -10.02
CA LYS A 219 13.12 -1.07 -8.87
C LYS A 219 11.69 -1.39 -9.30
N THR A 220 10.82 -1.58 -8.32
CA THR A 220 9.40 -1.83 -8.55
C THR A 220 8.59 -1.05 -7.54
N GLU A 221 7.61 -0.32 -8.04
CA GLU A 221 6.56 0.29 -7.24
C GLU A 221 5.51 -0.79 -6.92
N VAL A 222 5.26 -0.99 -5.63
CA VAL A 222 4.32 -1.96 -5.08
C VAL A 222 3.17 -1.20 -4.43
N ASN A 223 1.95 -1.48 -4.87
CA ASN A 223 0.74 -0.90 -4.31
C ASN A 223 -0.15 -2.02 -3.76
N LEU A 224 -0.57 -1.87 -2.50
CA LEU A 224 -1.57 -2.68 -1.83
C LEU A 224 -2.83 -1.85 -1.65
N ALA A 225 -3.96 -2.34 -2.13
CA ALA A 225 -5.29 -1.82 -1.86
C ALA A 225 -6.16 -2.90 -1.23
N ILE A 226 -6.86 -2.58 -0.14
CA ILE A 226 -7.78 -3.48 0.55
C ILE A 226 -9.11 -2.76 0.69
N GLU A 227 -10.16 -3.30 0.08
CA GLU A 227 -11.54 -2.85 0.23
C GLU A 227 -12.29 -3.90 1.04
N PHE A 228 -12.98 -3.49 2.10
CA PHE A 228 -13.70 -4.45 2.94
C PHE A 228 -14.94 -3.84 3.60
N GLN A 229 -15.88 -4.71 3.94
CA GLN A 229 -17.04 -4.41 4.75
C GLN A 229 -17.28 -5.59 5.70
N PHE A 230 -17.46 -5.33 6.98
CA PHE A 230 -17.79 -6.36 7.95
C PHE A 230 -19.29 -6.67 7.92
N SER A 231 -19.65 -7.96 7.99
CA SER A 231 -21.05 -8.39 8.16
C SER A 231 -21.54 -8.13 9.58
N ASN A 232 -20.62 -8.19 10.58
CA ASN A 232 -20.95 -8.02 11.98
C ASN A 232 -20.46 -6.65 12.52
N PRO A 233 -21.39 -5.76 12.97
CA PRO A 233 -21.07 -4.43 13.49
C PRO A 233 -20.15 -4.42 14.71
N LEU A 234 -20.16 -5.48 15.54
CA LEU A 234 -19.27 -5.58 16.70
C LEU A 234 -17.81 -5.72 16.26
N TYR A 235 -17.56 -6.56 15.23
CA TYR A 235 -16.22 -6.70 14.66
C TYR A 235 -15.74 -5.39 14.04
N ALA A 236 -16.61 -4.68 13.33
CA ALA A 236 -16.29 -3.38 12.76
C ALA A 236 -15.89 -2.34 13.84
N ALA A 237 -16.61 -2.31 14.97
CA ALA A 237 -16.32 -1.39 16.06
C ALA A 237 -14.95 -1.65 16.71
N VAL A 238 -14.57 -2.92 16.86
CA VAL A 238 -13.27 -3.31 17.44
C VAL A 238 -12.12 -3.14 16.44
N ALA A 239 -12.33 -3.52 15.19
CA ALA A 239 -11.29 -3.51 14.15
C ALA A 239 -10.99 -2.12 13.60
N GLY A 240 -11.96 -1.20 13.61
CA GLY A 240 -11.86 0.12 12.98
C GLY A 240 -10.65 0.94 13.45
N GLY A 241 -10.26 0.84 14.72
CA GLY A 241 -9.10 1.56 15.27
C GLY A 241 -7.72 0.99 14.86
N ALA A 242 -7.67 -0.27 14.42
CA ALA A 242 -6.42 -0.97 14.07
C ALA A 242 -6.20 -1.07 12.55
N ALA A 243 -7.27 -0.96 11.76
CA ALA A 243 -7.28 -1.19 10.32
C ALA A 243 -6.15 -0.47 9.53
N PRO A 244 -5.89 0.85 9.71
CA PRO A 244 -4.81 1.52 8.99
C PRO A 244 -3.41 0.92 9.24
N LYS A 245 -3.14 0.47 10.47
CA LYS A 245 -1.85 -0.12 10.84
C LYS A 245 -1.68 -1.53 10.23
N VAL A 246 -2.76 -2.24 9.93
CA VAL A 246 -2.68 -3.59 9.35
C VAL A 246 -2.06 -3.53 7.96
N ALA A 247 -2.52 -2.62 7.08
CA ALA A 247 -1.98 -2.48 5.73
C ALA A 247 -0.49 -2.11 5.74
N GLU A 248 -0.09 -1.20 6.63
CA GLU A 248 1.32 -0.85 6.84
C GLU A 248 2.16 -2.04 7.31
N LYS A 249 1.67 -2.79 8.30
CA LYS A 249 2.36 -3.97 8.83
C LYS A 249 2.46 -5.09 7.80
N MET A 250 1.43 -5.27 6.96
CA MET A 250 1.46 -6.23 5.86
C MET A 250 2.53 -5.85 4.82
N ILE A 251 2.53 -4.60 4.33
CA ILE A 251 3.50 -4.19 3.30
C ILE A 251 4.94 -4.23 3.83
N GLU A 252 5.15 -3.90 5.12
CA GLU A 252 6.45 -4.05 5.80
C GLU A 252 6.91 -5.52 5.86
N ALA A 253 6.01 -6.44 6.22
CA ALA A 253 6.33 -7.86 6.29
C ALA A 253 6.69 -8.44 4.91
N PHE A 254 6.00 -8.02 3.85
CA PHE A 254 6.38 -8.37 2.48
C PHE A 254 7.74 -7.80 2.09
N GLU A 255 8.01 -6.53 2.39
CA GLU A 255 9.32 -5.92 2.14
C GLU A 255 10.44 -6.73 2.82
N GLN A 256 10.25 -7.09 4.09
CA GLN A 256 11.21 -7.90 4.82
C GLN A 256 11.39 -9.28 4.18
N ARG A 257 10.29 -9.95 3.80
CA ARG A 257 10.36 -11.25 3.12
C ARG A 257 11.10 -11.17 1.80
N VAL A 258 10.93 -10.09 1.02
CA VAL A 258 11.70 -9.87 -0.21
C VAL A 258 13.19 -9.75 0.09
N LYS A 259 13.58 -8.99 1.12
CA LYS A 259 14.98 -8.88 1.54
C LYS A 259 15.56 -10.26 1.91
N ASP A 260 14.85 -11.02 2.73
CA ASP A 260 15.32 -12.32 3.21
C ASP A 260 15.51 -13.33 2.07
N VAL A 261 14.57 -13.40 1.12
CA VAL A 261 14.66 -14.29 -0.05
C VAL A 261 15.80 -13.86 -0.97
N MET A 262 16.02 -12.55 -1.16
CA MET A 262 17.09 -12.04 -2.02
C MET A 262 18.48 -12.25 -1.41
N VAL A 263 18.63 -12.04 -0.10
CA VAL A 263 19.87 -12.32 0.63
C VAL A 263 20.17 -13.82 0.62
N GLY A 264 19.16 -14.66 0.91
CA GLY A 264 19.31 -16.12 0.89
C GLY A 264 19.68 -16.68 -0.49
N LYS A 265 19.07 -16.18 -1.57
CA LYS A 265 19.46 -16.52 -2.95
C LYS A 265 20.88 -16.07 -3.29
N GLY A 266 21.31 -14.89 -2.80
CA GLY A 266 22.67 -14.39 -2.96
C GLY A 266 23.73 -15.32 -2.36
N HIS A 267 23.54 -15.74 -1.10
CA HIS A 267 24.45 -16.70 -0.45
C HIS A 267 24.47 -18.07 -1.13
N ALA A 268 23.32 -18.57 -1.60
CA ALA A 268 23.26 -19.85 -2.32
C ALA A 268 23.98 -19.81 -3.68
N GLN A 269 23.97 -18.66 -4.37
CA GLN A 269 24.74 -18.46 -5.60
C GLN A 269 26.25 -18.32 -5.32
N GLU A 270 26.64 -17.64 -4.26
CA GLU A 270 28.04 -17.49 -3.85
C GLU A 270 28.67 -18.82 -3.41
N GLU A 271 27.94 -19.64 -2.65
CA GLU A 271 28.37 -21.00 -2.27
C GLU A 271 28.51 -21.94 -3.48
N LYS A 272 27.64 -21.82 -4.48
CA LYS A 272 27.79 -22.56 -5.73
C LYS A 272 28.99 -22.09 -6.53
N ALA A 273 29.29 -20.80 -6.55
CA ALA A 273 30.45 -20.25 -7.25
C ALA A 273 31.80 -20.63 -6.60
N LYS A 274 31.83 -20.93 -5.30
CA LYS A 274 33.03 -21.39 -4.57
C LYS A 274 33.31 -22.90 -4.70
N ARG A 275 32.36 -23.68 -5.25
CA ARG A 275 32.46 -25.14 -5.42
C ARG A 275 32.94 -25.57 -6.80
N PHE A 276 33.40 -24.64 -7.64
CA PHE A 276 34.00 -24.90 -8.94
C PHE A 276 35.40 -24.30 -9.02
#